data_AF-A0AAD9D8I8-F1
#
_entry.id   AF-A0AAD9D8I8-F1
#
_cell.length_a   1.000
_cell.length_b   1.000
_cell.length_c   1.000
_cell.angle_alpha   90.00
_cell.angle_beta   90.00
_cell.angle_gamma   90.00
#
_symmetry.space_group_name_H-M   'P 1'
#
loop_
_entity.id
_entity.type
_entity.pdbx_description
1 polymer ?
#
loop_
_entity_poly.entity_id
_entity_poly.type
_entity_poly.pdbx_seq_one_letter_code
_entity_poly.pdbx_strand_id
1 'polypeptide(L)'
;MTSLKSSSNQITAVNSSGARRKRRHDDVINNNWLKRMFYLCVFIFVLFPLLSIFLATIFGGLLAWAENTTFLNGFLYVVSNLLGMANPLTNWEPTTGTGVVIVIDIYTAVAALISFGIMLNVVNLFRVPHEMNNLIRKVVTNGFLVPTIALGIIIPAWYAGLCSIMGAILALAENWHVSEGILYVLSNILGLANPLTDVSPNKTAGQVIDVVISSIALGYIAIFADYVTTLNPSSYVRFKIRGYLIALGVVDADSTAIAHPLRQLSITNDGEYDDKEEEEGIETKHSKSLLVGSFPVMSTDVSRG
;
A
#
# COMPACT_ATOMS: atom_id res chain seq x y z
N MET A 1 50.54 35.90 -32.56
CA MET A 1 49.75 34.71 -32.95
C MET A 1 49.72 33.60 -31.88
N THR A 2 50.06 33.86 -30.63
CA THR A 2 50.18 32.87 -29.54
C THR A 2 49.11 32.95 -28.45
N SER A 3 48.15 33.88 -28.56
CA SER A 3 47.18 34.18 -27.48
C SER A 3 45.87 33.35 -27.53
N LEU A 4 45.56 32.67 -28.64
CA LEU A 4 44.27 31.96 -28.81
C LEU A 4 44.23 30.49 -28.34
N LYS A 5 45.37 29.88 -27.95
CA LYS A 5 45.38 28.48 -27.47
C LYS A 5 45.05 28.30 -25.98
N SER A 6 45.04 29.37 -25.19
CA SER A 6 44.82 29.29 -23.74
C SER A 6 43.34 29.09 -23.36
N SER A 7 42.41 29.62 -24.15
CA SER A 7 40.97 29.62 -23.80
C SER A 7 40.28 28.27 -24.03
N SER A 8 40.80 27.42 -24.93
CA SER A 8 40.19 26.11 -25.21
C SER A 8 40.40 25.08 -24.08
N ASN A 9 41.47 25.17 -23.31
CA ASN A 9 41.76 24.20 -22.24
C ASN A 9 40.96 24.46 -20.95
N GLN A 10 40.56 25.71 -20.69
CA GLN A 10 39.72 26.03 -19.52
C GLN A 10 38.28 25.51 -19.66
N ILE A 11 37.72 25.51 -20.88
CA ILE A 11 36.35 25.04 -21.12
C ILE A 11 36.24 23.52 -20.92
N THR A 12 37.26 22.74 -21.27
CA THR A 12 37.30 21.29 -21.01
C THR A 12 37.42 20.92 -19.54
N ALA A 13 38.09 21.74 -18.72
CA ALA A 13 38.24 21.47 -17.29
C ALA A 13 36.91 21.64 -16.52
N VAL A 14 36.13 22.69 -16.86
CA VAL A 14 34.83 22.99 -16.22
C VAL A 14 33.78 21.91 -16.51
N ASN A 15 33.79 21.30 -17.71
CA ASN A 15 32.84 20.22 -18.02
C ASN A 15 33.14 18.91 -17.26
N SER A 16 34.39 18.67 -16.87
CA SER A 16 34.78 17.45 -16.14
C SER A 16 34.37 17.45 -14.66
N SER A 17 34.32 18.63 -14.03
CA SER A 17 33.93 18.78 -12.62
C SER A 17 32.42 18.64 -12.42
N GLY A 18 31.60 19.19 -13.34
CA GLY A 18 30.15 19.01 -13.34
C GLY A 18 29.73 17.55 -13.50
N ALA A 19 30.38 16.80 -14.41
CA ALA A 19 30.10 15.38 -14.62
C ALA A 19 30.43 14.51 -13.38
N ARG A 20 31.50 14.84 -12.64
CA ARG A 20 31.85 14.15 -11.38
C ARG A 20 30.87 14.45 -10.25
N ARG A 21 30.41 15.70 -10.12
CA ARG A 21 29.42 16.08 -9.09
C ARG A 21 28.08 15.39 -9.32
N LYS A 22 27.62 15.31 -10.57
CA LYS A 22 26.38 14.60 -10.94
C LYS A 22 26.42 13.11 -10.59
N ARG A 23 27.51 12.41 -10.93
CA ARG A 23 27.66 10.98 -10.59
C ARG A 23 27.60 10.72 -9.08
N ARG A 24 28.29 11.53 -8.27
CA ARG A 24 28.27 11.36 -6.82
C ARG A 24 26.86 11.56 -6.23
N HIS A 25 26.08 12.48 -6.78
CA HIS A 25 24.71 12.71 -6.34
C HIS A 25 23.78 11.53 -6.67
N ASP A 26 23.89 11.00 -7.89
CA ASP A 26 23.09 9.83 -8.33
C ASP A 26 23.37 8.58 -7.48
N ASP A 27 24.62 8.38 -7.05
CA ASP A 27 25.02 7.25 -6.19
C ASP A 27 24.42 7.34 -4.77
N VAL A 28 24.33 8.54 -4.21
CA VAL A 28 23.74 8.76 -2.87
C VAL A 28 22.23 8.49 -2.88
N ILE A 29 21.53 8.90 -3.93
CA ILE A 29 20.09 8.64 -4.09
C ILE A 29 19.81 7.13 -4.16
N ASN A 30 20.58 6.39 -4.96
CA ASN A 30 20.38 4.95 -5.14
C ASN A 30 20.53 4.14 -3.83
N ASN A 31 21.52 4.49 -2.98
CA ASN A 31 21.74 3.77 -1.73
C ASN A 31 20.58 3.97 -0.73
N ASN A 32 19.96 5.15 -0.71
CA ASN A 32 18.84 5.42 0.18
C ASN A 32 17.56 4.67 -0.24
N TRP A 33 17.34 4.47 -1.54
CA TRP A 33 16.21 3.71 -2.04
C TRP A 33 16.28 2.23 -1.65
N LEU A 34 17.45 1.60 -1.81
CA LEU A 34 17.63 0.19 -1.45
C LEU A 34 17.36 -0.04 0.04
N LYS A 35 17.85 0.86 0.91
CA LYS A 35 17.58 0.82 2.35
C LYS A 35 16.08 0.91 2.66
N ARG A 36 15.38 1.84 1.99
CA ARG A 36 13.91 1.98 2.12
C ARG A 36 13.18 0.69 1.73
N MET A 37 13.53 0.09 0.59
CA MET A 37 12.94 -1.18 0.15
C MET A 37 13.25 -2.32 1.11
N PHE A 38 14.46 -2.36 1.66
CA PHE A 38 14.83 -3.34 2.68
C PHE A 38 13.98 -3.19 3.94
N TYR A 39 13.80 -1.98 4.48
CA TYR A 39 12.94 -1.75 5.65
C TYR A 39 11.48 -2.11 5.37
N LEU A 40 10.97 -1.78 4.18
CA LEU A 40 9.64 -2.18 3.75
C LEU A 40 9.51 -3.72 3.70
N CYS A 41 10.51 -4.42 3.16
CA CYS A 41 10.52 -5.88 3.16
C CYS A 41 10.52 -6.45 4.58
N VAL A 42 11.39 -5.95 5.47
CA VAL A 42 11.41 -6.40 6.87
C VAL A 42 10.04 -6.15 7.54
N PHE A 43 9.41 -5.00 7.27
CA PHE A 43 8.09 -4.70 7.79
C PHE A 43 7.03 -5.69 7.30
N ILE A 44 6.96 -5.94 5.98
CA ILE A 44 5.95 -6.82 5.38
C ILE A 44 6.18 -8.29 5.71
N PHE A 45 7.43 -8.77 5.67
CA PHE A 45 7.75 -10.19 5.84
C PHE A 45 7.91 -10.61 7.32
N VAL A 46 8.17 -9.66 8.23
CA VAL A 46 8.44 -9.99 9.64
C VAL A 46 7.47 -9.26 10.57
N LEU A 47 7.45 -7.94 10.55
CA LEU A 47 6.69 -7.18 11.55
C LEU A 47 5.19 -7.40 11.43
N PHE A 48 4.66 -7.39 10.19
CA PHE A 48 3.23 -7.50 9.96
C PHE A 48 2.66 -8.89 10.29
N PRO A 49 3.25 -10.02 9.85
CA PRO A 49 2.82 -11.35 10.28
C PRO A 49 2.84 -11.51 11.81
N LEU A 50 3.87 -10.98 12.47
CA LEU A 50 3.97 -11.02 13.93
C LEU A 50 2.85 -10.22 14.60
N LEU A 51 2.52 -9.04 14.08
CA LEU A 51 1.39 -8.24 14.58
C LEU A 51 0.07 -9.01 14.44
N SER A 52 -0.16 -9.64 13.28
CA SER A 52 -1.38 -10.42 13.03
C SER A 52 -1.50 -11.63 13.94
N ILE A 53 -0.41 -12.38 14.15
CA ILE A 53 -0.37 -13.52 15.08
C ILE A 53 -0.61 -13.04 16.52
N PHE A 54 -0.02 -11.93 16.92
CA PHE A 54 -0.20 -11.36 18.26
C PHE A 54 -1.67 -10.97 18.52
N LEU A 55 -2.29 -10.24 17.59
CA LEU A 55 -3.71 -9.88 17.70
C LEU A 55 -4.61 -11.12 17.71
N ALA A 56 -4.33 -12.10 16.84
CA ALA A 56 -5.08 -13.34 16.80
C ALA A 56 -4.95 -14.17 18.09
N THR A 57 -3.80 -14.12 18.75
CA THR A 57 -3.58 -14.78 20.05
C THR A 57 -4.48 -14.18 21.13
N ILE A 58 -4.57 -12.84 21.19
CA ILE A 58 -5.39 -12.14 22.19
C ILE A 58 -6.88 -12.37 21.93
N PHE A 59 -7.37 -12.02 20.74
CA PHE A 59 -8.79 -12.10 20.44
C PHE A 59 -9.26 -13.55 20.30
N GLY A 60 -8.44 -14.44 19.74
CA GLY A 60 -8.73 -15.87 19.65
C GLY A 60 -8.79 -16.53 21.01
N GLY A 61 -7.95 -16.12 21.97
CA GLY A 61 -8.03 -16.60 23.35
C GLY A 61 -9.28 -16.13 24.08
N LEU A 62 -9.66 -14.85 23.91
CA LEU A 62 -10.91 -14.31 24.47
C LEU A 62 -12.14 -15.00 23.88
N LEU A 63 -12.14 -15.23 22.57
CA LEU A 63 -13.22 -15.92 21.88
C LEU A 63 -13.33 -17.38 22.30
N ALA A 64 -12.19 -18.08 22.41
CA ALA A 64 -12.15 -19.47 22.87
C ALA A 64 -12.70 -19.61 24.28
N TRP A 65 -12.37 -18.66 25.16
CA TRP A 65 -12.91 -18.61 26.52
C TRP A 65 -14.42 -18.35 26.53
N ALA A 66 -14.92 -17.39 25.74
CA ALA A 66 -16.34 -17.04 25.69
C ALA A 66 -17.23 -18.18 25.17
N GLU A 67 -16.73 -18.94 24.18
CA GLU A 67 -17.46 -20.05 23.55
C GLU A 67 -17.18 -21.42 24.20
N ASN A 68 -16.34 -21.48 25.24
CA ASN A 68 -15.83 -22.73 25.82
C ASN A 68 -15.24 -23.71 24.77
N THR A 69 -14.56 -23.18 23.75
CA THR A 69 -13.91 -23.98 22.70
C THR A 69 -12.40 -24.08 22.96
N THR A 70 -11.69 -24.82 22.11
CA THR A 70 -10.23 -24.90 22.19
C THR A 70 -9.60 -23.58 21.78
N PHE A 71 -8.49 -23.21 22.44
CA PHE A 71 -7.70 -22.03 22.08
C PHE A 71 -7.32 -22.03 20.59
N LEU A 72 -6.95 -23.20 20.05
CA LEU A 72 -6.57 -23.35 18.65
C LEU A 72 -7.72 -22.96 17.70
N ASN A 73 -8.96 -23.39 17.96
CA ASN A 73 -10.11 -23.02 17.13
C ASN A 73 -10.37 -21.51 17.15
N GLY A 74 -10.36 -20.90 18.34
CA GLY A 74 -10.52 -19.46 18.46
C GLY A 74 -9.40 -18.68 17.76
N PHE A 75 -8.14 -19.12 17.90
CA PHE A 75 -7.00 -18.53 17.22
C PHE A 75 -7.10 -18.63 15.70
N LEU A 76 -7.38 -19.83 15.16
CA LEU A 76 -7.48 -20.07 13.72
C LEU A 76 -8.65 -19.31 13.09
N TYR A 77 -9.78 -19.20 13.80
CA TYR A 77 -10.92 -18.39 13.37
C TYR A 77 -10.53 -16.91 13.27
N VAL A 78 -9.98 -16.36 14.35
CA VAL A 78 -9.63 -14.94 14.43
C VAL A 78 -8.52 -14.58 13.44
N VAL A 79 -7.47 -15.40 13.27
CA VAL A 79 -6.40 -15.10 12.32
C VAL A 79 -6.91 -15.15 10.88
N SER A 80 -7.83 -16.07 10.56
CA SER A 80 -8.44 -16.15 9.22
C SER A 80 -9.24 -14.89 8.91
N ASN A 81 -10.02 -14.39 9.88
CA ASN A 81 -10.79 -13.16 9.74
C ASN A 81 -9.89 -11.92 9.67
N LEU A 82 -8.84 -11.86 10.50
CA LEU A 82 -7.90 -10.73 10.53
C LEU A 82 -7.14 -10.59 9.20
N LEU A 83 -6.82 -11.71 8.56
CA LEU A 83 -6.10 -11.74 7.29
C LEU A 83 -7.03 -11.75 6.06
N GLY A 84 -8.34 -11.80 6.25
CA GLY A 84 -9.33 -11.83 5.17
C GLY A 84 -9.18 -13.05 4.26
N MET A 85 -8.86 -14.21 4.83
CA MET A 85 -8.62 -15.43 4.07
C MET A 85 -9.89 -15.91 3.37
N ALA A 86 -9.78 -16.34 2.11
CA ALA A 86 -10.88 -16.93 1.36
C ALA A 86 -11.28 -18.30 1.93
N ASN A 87 -10.28 -19.09 2.28
CA ASN A 87 -10.44 -20.38 2.95
C ASN A 87 -10.08 -20.24 4.43
N PRO A 88 -11.06 -20.27 5.35
CA PRO A 88 -10.74 -20.20 6.77
C PRO A 88 -9.95 -21.43 7.21
N LEU A 89 -9.01 -21.24 8.14
CA LEU A 89 -8.16 -22.32 8.66
C LEU A 89 -8.91 -23.29 9.59
N THR A 90 -10.16 -22.99 9.94
CA THR A 90 -11.03 -23.83 10.75
C THR A 90 -12.46 -23.77 10.24
N ASN A 91 -13.17 -24.89 10.33
CA ASN A 91 -14.60 -24.99 10.05
C ASN A 91 -15.45 -24.63 11.26
N TRP A 92 -14.81 -24.30 12.39
CA TRP A 92 -15.51 -23.88 13.60
C TRP A 92 -15.96 -22.43 13.46
N GLU A 93 -17.23 -22.18 13.78
CA GLU A 93 -17.82 -20.86 13.87
C GLU A 93 -18.39 -20.64 15.29
N PRO A 94 -18.36 -19.40 15.81
CA PRO A 94 -19.02 -19.10 17.08
C PRO A 94 -20.53 -19.35 16.96
N THR A 95 -21.08 -20.12 17.89
CA THR A 95 -22.51 -20.52 17.85
C THR A 95 -23.33 -19.86 18.95
N THR A 96 -22.68 -19.48 20.06
CA THR A 96 -23.37 -18.78 21.12
C THR A 96 -23.65 -17.34 20.67
N GLY A 97 -24.90 -17.06 20.30
CA GLY A 97 -25.40 -15.70 20.02
C GLY A 97 -25.43 -14.78 21.24
N THR A 98 -24.51 -14.97 22.20
CA THR A 98 -24.32 -14.08 23.33
C THR A 98 -23.74 -12.75 22.83
N GLY A 99 -24.16 -11.65 23.45
CA GLY A 99 -23.67 -10.32 23.06
C GLY A 99 -22.14 -10.18 23.15
N VAL A 100 -21.48 -10.96 24.02
CA VAL A 100 -20.01 -10.93 24.19
C VAL A 100 -19.29 -11.39 22.92
N VAL A 101 -19.77 -12.47 22.31
CA VAL A 101 -19.14 -13.08 21.12
C VAL A 101 -19.25 -12.15 19.92
N ILE A 102 -20.45 -11.58 19.72
CA ILE A 102 -20.71 -10.56 18.68
C ILE A 102 -19.77 -9.37 18.85
N VAL A 103 -19.59 -8.89 20.09
CA VAL A 103 -18.71 -7.77 20.37
C VAL A 103 -17.25 -8.10 20.06
N ILE A 104 -16.76 -9.30 20.42
CA ILE A 104 -15.39 -9.74 20.12
C ILE A 104 -15.15 -9.83 18.60
N ASP A 105 -16.11 -10.35 17.85
CA ASP A 105 -16.02 -10.48 16.39
C ASP A 105 -15.97 -9.10 15.70
N ILE A 106 -16.82 -8.16 16.15
CA ILE A 106 -16.78 -6.76 15.68
C ILE A 106 -15.42 -6.11 15.99
N TYR A 107 -14.89 -6.28 17.21
CA TYR A 107 -13.58 -5.75 17.56
C TYR A 107 -12.45 -6.36 16.74
N THR A 108 -12.56 -7.65 16.41
CA THR A 108 -11.61 -8.34 15.53
C THR A 108 -11.62 -7.74 14.12
N ALA A 109 -12.81 -7.51 13.55
CA ALA A 109 -12.95 -6.87 12.24
C ALA A 109 -12.40 -5.43 12.24
N VAL A 110 -12.67 -4.66 13.30
CA VAL A 110 -12.12 -3.30 13.47
C VAL A 110 -10.60 -3.34 13.58
N ALA A 111 -10.03 -4.29 14.34
CA ALA A 111 -8.58 -4.46 14.46
C ALA A 111 -7.93 -4.83 13.13
N ALA A 112 -8.59 -5.66 12.31
CA ALA A 112 -8.15 -5.98 10.94
C ALA A 112 -8.06 -4.72 10.08
N LEU A 113 -9.12 -3.89 10.08
CA LEU A 113 -9.16 -2.63 9.33
C LEU A 113 -8.09 -1.63 9.80
N ILE A 114 -7.88 -1.49 11.11
CA ILE A 114 -6.83 -0.63 11.67
C ILE A 114 -5.45 -1.13 11.22
N SER A 115 -5.20 -2.44 11.30
CA SER A 115 -3.93 -3.05 10.90
C SER A 115 -3.66 -2.83 9.41
N PHE A 116 -4.69 -2.97 8.56
CA PHE A 116 -4.60 -2.67 7.14
C PHE A 116 -4.35 -1.18 6.87
N GLY A 117 -5.00 -0.28 7.62
CA GLY A 117 -4.76 1.17 7.51
C GLY A 117 -3.33 1.57 7.90
N ILE A 118 -2.76 0.95 8.95
CA ILE A 118 -1.36 1.13 9.34
C ILE A 118 -0.44 0.65 8.21
N MET A 119 -0.72 -0.53 7.64
CA MET A 119 0.05 -1.06 6.50
C MET A 119 0.04 -0.10 5.31
N LEU A 120 -1.13 0.44 4.91
CA LEU A 120 -1.23 1.44 3.84
C LEU A 120 -0.39 2.68 4.12
N ASN A 121 -0.43 3.20 5.35
CA ASN A 121 0.34 4.38 5.72
C ASN A 121 1.85 4.11 5.66
N VAL A 122 2.30 2.93 6.11
CA VAL A 122 3.70 2.53 6.03
C VAL A 122 4.15 2.38 4.57
N VAL A 123 3.36 1.73 3.73
CA VAL A 123 3.64 1.62 2.28
C VAL A 123 3.78 3.00 1.63
N ASN A 124 2.83 3.90 1.89
CA ASN A 124 2.85 5.26 1.36
C ASN A 124 4.10 6.04 1.81
N LEU A 125 4.53 5.86 3.06
CA LEU A 125 5.76 6.47 3.59
C LEU A 125 7.01 6.09 2.77
N PHE A 126 7.04 4.87 2.22
CA PHE A 126 8.16 4.40 1.40
C PHE A 126 8.10 4.83 -0.07
N ARG A 127 7.02 5.50 -0.51
CA ARG A 127 6.83 6.04 -1.88
C ARG A 127 7.09 5.02 -3.00
N VAL A 128 6.77 3.75 -2.76
CA VAL A 128 6.96 2.65 -3.73
C VAL A 128 6.36 2.97 -5.09
N PRO A 129 5.12 3.52 -5.18
CA PRO A 129 4.52 3.78 -6.48
C PRO A 129 5.26 4.82 -7.32
N HIS A 130 5.78 5.85 -6.68
CA HIS A 130 6.51 6.91 -7.36
C HIS A 130 7.78 6.36 -8.01
N GLU A 131 8.50 5.50 -7.30
CA GLU A 131 9.76 4.92 -7.80
C GLU A 131 9.52 3.87 -8.89
N MET A 132 8.47 3.05 -8.76
CA MET A 132 8.04 2.15 -9.84
C MET A 132 7.71 2.95 -11.11
N ASN A 133 7.00 4.06 -10.99
CA ASN A 133 6.69 4.93 -12.12
C ASN A 133 7.94 5.53 -12.75
N ASN A 134 8.90 5.97 -11.94
CA ASN A 134 10.18 6.50 -12.43
C ASN A 134 10.96 5.45 -13.21
N LEU A 135 10.95 4.19 -12.75
CA LEU A 135 11.59 3.08 -13.44
C LEU A 135 10.92 2.80 -14.79
N ILE A 136 9.60 2.75 -14.84
CA ILE A 136 8.85 2.50 -16.08
C ILE A 136 9.04 3.67 -17.07
N ARG A 137 9.07 4.91 -16.59
CA ARG A 137 9.30 6.11 -17.42
C ARG A 137 10.66 6.12 -18.12
N LYS A 138 11.66 5.39 -17.60
CA LYS A 138 12.95 5.22 -18.30
C LYS A 138 12.80 4.44 -19.61
N VAL A 139 11.80 3.58 -19.70
CA VAL A 139 11.53 2.73 -20.87
C VAL A 139 10.40 3.31 -21.73
N VAL A 140 9.40 3.93 -21.09
CA VAL A 140 8.15 4.35 -21.73
C VAL A 140 7.92 5.85 -21.52
N THR A 141 7.97 6.61 -22.61
CA THR A 141 7.77 8.07 -22.60
C THR A 141 6.29 8.48 -22.54
N ASN A 142 5.39 7.62 -23.02
CA ASN A 142 3.96 7.90 -23.04
C ASN A 142 3.34 7.80 -21.64
N GLY A 143 2.88 8.93 -21.10
CA GLY A 143 2.29 9.01 -19.76
C GLY A 143 1.07 8.12 -19.52
N PHE A 144 0.34 7.73 -20.57
CA PHE A 144 -0.76 6.77 -20.48
C PHE A 144 -0.29 5.31 -20.40
N LEU A 145 0.76 4.98 -21.17
CA LEU A 145 1.24 3.61 -21.23
C LEU A 145 1.89 3.19 -19.90
N VAL A 146 2.47 4.14 -19.15
CA VAL A 146 3.08 3.88 -17.83
C VAL A 146 2.09 3.18 -16.86
N PRO A 147 0.94 3.78 -16.49
CA PRO A 147 -0.02 3.13 -15.60
C PRO A 147 -0.64 1.87 -16.22
N THR A 148 -0.89 1.84 -17.53
CA THR A 148 -1.44 0.66 -18.20
C THR A 148 -0.49 -0.53 -18.13
N ILE A 149 0.80 -0.33 -18.39
CA ILE A 149 1.82 -1.39 -18.31
C ILE A 149 2.02 -1.82 -16.85
N ALA A 150 2.06 -0.86 -15.92
CA ALA A 150 2.21 -1.17 -14.51
C ALA A 150 1.05 -2.01 -13.96
N LEU A 151 -0.18 -1.50 -14.11
CA LEU A 151 -1.40 -2.13 -13.58
C LEU A 151 -1.80 -3.37 -14.37
N GLY A 152 -1.62 -3.37 -15.69
CA GLY A 152 -2.09 -4.42 -16.58
C GLY A 152 -1.11 -5.58 -16.79
N ILE A 153 0.19 -5.35 -16.60
CA ILE A 153 1.22 -6.37 -16.91
C ILE A 153 2.10 -6.62 -15.69
N ILE A 154 2.76 -5.59 -15.16
CA ILE A 154 3.80 -5.77 -14.14
C ILE A 154 3.19 -6.30 -12.84
N ILE A 155 2.12 -5.68 -12.36
CA ILE A 155 1.47 -6.08 -11.11
C ILE A 155 0.88 -7.51 -11.22
N PRO A 156 0.07 -7.85 -12.24
CA PRO A 156 -0.42 -9.23 -12.41
C PRO A 156 0.71 -10.26 -12.53
N ALA A 157 1.77 -9.97 -13.28
CA ALA A 157 2.91 -10.87 -13.42
C ALA A 157 3.64 -11.08 -12.09
N TRP A 158 3.81 -10.01 -11.31
CA TRP A 158 4.38 -10.09 -9.97
C TRP A 158 3.53 -10.96 -9.04
N TYR A 159 2.21 -10.74 -9.03
CA TYR A 159 1.27 -11.57 -8.25
C TYR A 159 1.33 -13.03 -8.66
N ALA A 160 1.34 -13.34 -9.96
CA ALA A 160 1.47 -14.71 -10.45
C ALA A 160 2.78 -15.37 -9.99
N GLY A 161 3.90 -14.63 -10.04
CA GLY A 161 5.19 -15.09 -9.54
C GLY A 161 5.17 -15.39 -8.04
N LEU A 162 4.59 -14.49 -7.24
CA LEU A 162 4.46 -14.68 -5.80
C LEU A 162 3.57 -15.87 -5.44
N CYS A 163 2.41 -16.01 -6.11
CA CYS A 163 1.52 -17.17 -5.92
C CYS A 163 2.23 -18.47 -6.30
N SER A 164 3.05 -18.46 -7.35
CA SER A 164 3.82 -19.62 -7.79
C SER A 164 4.82 -20.07 -6.72
N ILE A 165 5.58 -19.13 -6.16
CA ILE A 165 6.61 -19.42 -5.14
C ILE A 165 5.96 -19.85 -3.83
N MET A 166 5.03 -19.06 -3.31
CA MET A 166 4.39 -19.32 -2.01
C MET A 166 3.48 -20.55 -2.07
N GLY A 167 2.77 -20.75 -3.18
CA GLY A 167 1.96 -21.93 -3.42
C GLY A 167 2.79 -23.22 -3.51
N ALA A 168 3.97 -23.18 -4.13
CA ALA A 168 4.88 -24.32 -4.15
C ALA A 168 5.42 -24.66 -2.75
N ILE A 169 5.76 -23.64 -1.94
CA ILE A 169 6.21 -23.84 -0.55
C ILE A 169 5.10 -24.48 0.29
N LEU A 170 3.87 -23.97 0.19
CA LEU A 170 2.72 -24.51 0.93
C LEU A 170 2.37 -25.92 0.47
N ALA A 171 2.38 -26.18 -0.85
CA ALA A 171 2.15 -27.52 -1.39
C ALA A 171 3.18 -28.53 -0.86
N LEU A 172 4.45 -28.14 -0.75
CA LEU A 172 5.49 -28.99 -0.17
C LEU A 172 5.23 -29.28 1.32
N ALA A 173 4.78 -28.28 2.09
CA ALA A 173 4.46 -28.45 3.51
C ALA A 173 3.26 -29.41 3.73
N GLU A 174 2.24 -29.30 2.89
CA GLU A 174 1.01 -30.08 3.01
C GLU A 174 1.02 -31.42 2.24
N ASN A 175 2.03 -31.67 1.40
CA ASN A 175 2.08 -32.76 0.43
C ASN A 175 0.99 -32.68 -0.65
N TRP A 176 0.70 -31.48 -1.15
CA TRP A 176 -0.24 -31.27 -2.26
C TRP A 176 0.46 -31.29 -3.61
N HIS A 177 -0.34 -31.40 -4.66
CA HIS A 177 0.17 -31.09 -5.98
C HIS A 177 0.47 -29.58 -6.07
N VAL A 178 1.57 -29.21 -6.74
CA VAL A 178 2.01 -27.80 -6.83
C VAL A 178 0.92 -26.90 -7.40
N SER A 179 0.13 -27.38 -8.36
CA SER A 179 -0.99 -26.59 -8.91
C SER A 179 -2.06 -26.25 -7.87
N GLU A 180 -2.36 -27.15 -6.94
CA GLU A 180 -3.34 -26.91 -5.88
C GLU A 180 -2.84 -25.84 -4.92
N GLY A 181 -1.57 -25.91 -4.54
CA GLY A 181 -0.95 -24.86 -3.71
C GLY A 181 -0.94 -23.49 -4.38
N ILE A 182 -0.67 -23.42 -5.69
CA ILE A 182 -0.72 -22.17 -6.45
C ILE A 182 -2.15 -21.61 -6.51
N LEU A 183 -3.14 -22.45 -6.83
CA LEU A 183 -4.54 -22.05 -6.89
C LEU A 183 -5.08 -21.63 -5.52
N TYR A 184 -4.66 -22.32 -4.46
CA TYR A 184 -5.01 -21.99 -3.08
C TYR A 184 -4.50 -20.59 -2.71
N VAL A 185 -3.19 -20.35 -2.87
CA VAL A 185 -2.61 -19.04 -2.56
C VAL A 185 -3.23 -17.95 -3.43
N LEU A 186 -3.40 -18.19 -4.73
CA LEU A 186 -4.05 -17.23 -5.63
C LEU A 186 -5.46 -16.86 -5.16
N SER A 187 -6.23 -17.83 -4.66
CA SER A 187 -7.58 -17.58 -4.11
C SER A 187 -7.55 -16.69 -2.88
N ASN A 188 -6.63 -16.95 -1.96
CA ASN A 188 -6.43 -16.15 -0.74
C ASN A 188 -5.98 -14.72 -1.08
N ILE A 189 -5.02 -14.56 -2.00
CA ILE A 189 -4.52 -13.24 -2.40
C ILE A 189 -5.60 -12.41 -3.10
N LEU A 190 -6.42 -13.04 -3.95
CA LEU A 190 -7.50 -12.35 -4.65
C LEU A 190 -8.75 -12.14 -3.80
N GLY A 191 -8.81 -12.71 -2.59
CA GLY A 191 -9.97 -12.65 -1.71
C GLY A 191 -11.24 -13.20 -2.36
N LEU A 192 -11.11 -14.30 -3.11
CA LEU A 192 -12.25 -14.89 -3.83
C LEU A 192 -13.25 -15.47 -2.83
N ALA A 193 -14.54 -15.17 -3.00
CA ALA A 193 -15.59 -15.75 -2.16
C ALA A 193 -15.72 -17.28 -2.34
N ASN A 194 -15.41 -17.78 -3.54
CA ASN A 194 -15.33 -19.20 -3.83
C ASN A 194 -13.86 -19.53 -4.16
N PRO A 195 -13.20 -20.42 -3.39
CA PRO A 195 -11.82 -20.78 -3.65
C PRO A 195 -11.70 -21.51 -5.00
N LEU A 196 -10.53 -21.41 -5.62
CA LEU A 196 -10.22 -22.12 -6.88
C LEU A 196 -9.88 -23.60 -6.65
N THR A 197 -9.77 -24.03 -5.40
CA THR A 197 -9.43 -25.39 -4.99
C THR A 197 -10.05 -25.72 -3.64
N ASP A 198 -10.42 -26.99 -3.44
CA ASP A 198 -11.09 -27.48 -2.23
C ASP A 198 -10.11 -27.95 -1.14
N VAL A 199 -8.80 -27.72 -1.31
CA VAL A 199 -7.78 -28.10 -0.33
C VAL A 199 -7.61 -27.00 0.71
N SER A 200 -7.38 -27.39 1.96
CA SER A 200 -7.07 -26.48 3.06
C SER A 200 -5.98 -27.08 3.97
N PRO A 201 -5.07 -26.26 4.53
CA PRO A 201 -3.95 -26.76 5.31
C PRO A 201 -4.43 -27.54 6.54
N ASN A 202 -4.05 -28.82 6.61
CA ASN A 202 -4.46 -29.70 7.70
C ASN A 202 -3.35 -29.91 8.73
N LYS A 203 -2.09 -29.66 8.36
CA LYS A 203 -0.97 -29.78 9.30
C LYS A 203 -0.75 -28.45 10.00
N THR A 204 -0.39 -28.50 11.28
CA THR A 204 -0.04 -27.30 12.07
C THR A 204 1.05 -26.47 11.42
N ALA A 205 2.04 -27.11 10.79
CA ALA A 205 3.10 -26.42 10.06
C ALA A 205 2.57 -25.65 8.85
N GLY A 206 1.69 -26.25 8.04
CA GLY A 206 1.12 -25.56 6.88
C GLY A 206 0.14 -24.47 7.28
N GLN A 207 -0.61 -24.62 8.37
CA GLN A 207 -1.44 -23.54 8.93
C GLN A 207 -0.59 -22.32 9.31
N VAL A 208 0.55 -22.52 9.99
CA VAL A 208 1.47 -21.41 10.33
C VAL A 208 2.06 -20.76 9.07
N ILE A 209 2.47 -21.57 8.09
CA ILE A 209 2.99 -21.07 6.81
C ILE A 209 1.91 -20.27 6.07
N ASP A 210 0.66 -20.73 6.09
CA ASP A 210 -0.45 -20.07 5.42
C ASP A 210 -0.80 -18.73 6.07
N VAL A 211 -0.76 -18.64 7.41
CA VAL A 211 -0.88 -17.36 8.13
C VAL A 211 0.20 -16.37 7.68
N VAL A 212 1.45 -16.82 7.54
CA VAL A 212 2.55 -15.97 7.06
C VAL A 212 2.35 -15.55 5.61
N ILE A 213 1.97 -16.47 4.71
CA ILE A 213 1.71 -16.19 3.30
C ILE A 213 0.55 -15.18 3.16
N SER A 214 -0.55 -15.40 3.87
CA SER A 214 -1.73 -14.54 3.84
C SER A 214 -1.44 -13.14 4.41
N SER A 215 -0.58 -13.04 5.43
CA SER A 215 -0.10 -11.75 5.95
C SER A 215 0.74 -10.99 4.90
N ILE A 216 1.66 -11.68 4.23
CA ILE A 216 2.48 -11.10 3.17
C ILE A 216 1.59 -10.64 2.01
N ALA A 217 0.63 -11.46 1.60
CA ALA A 217 -0.34 -11.14 0.55
C ALA A 217 -1.10 -9.84 0.85
N LEU A 218 -1.60 -9.69 2.06
CA LEU A 218 -2.31 -8.48 2.48
C LEU A 218 -1.41 -7.23 2.43
N GLY A 219 -0.13 -7.37 2.77
CA GLY A 219 0.87 -6.31 2.58
C GLY A 219 1.05 -5.91 1.10
N TYR A 220 1.03 -6.86 0.17
CA TYR A 220 1.08 -6.57 -1.26
C TYR A 220 -0.20 -5.90 -1.78
N ILE A 221 -1.37 -6.29 -1.27
CA ILE A 221 -2.64 -5.62 -1.59
C ILE A 221 -2.56 -4.16 -1.17
N ALA A 222 -1.96 -3.85 -0.02
CA ALA A 222 -1.75 -2.48 0.42
C ALA A 222 -0.82 -1.69 -0.53
N ILE A 223 0.29 -2.30 -0.99
CA ILE A 223 1.16 -1.70 -2.02
C ILE A 223 0.37 -1.39 -3.29
N PHE A 224 -0.47 -2.32 -3.74
CA PHE A 224 -1.28 -2.14 -4.93
C PHE A 224 -2.32 -1.03 -4.77
N ALA A 225 -3.03 -1.02 -3.63
CA ALA A 225 -4.01 0.01 -3.32
C ALA A 225 -3.38 1.41 -3.31
N ASP A 226 -2.22 1.55 -2.65
CA ASP A 226 -1.43 2.80 -2.64
C ASP A 226 -0.93 3.18 -4.04
N TYR A 227 -0.59 2.18 -4.86
CA TYR A 227 -0.20 2.40 -6.25
C TYR A 227 -1.33 3.00 -7.10
N VAL A 228 -2.54 2.43 -6.97
CA VAL A 228 -3.73 2.90 -7.69
C VAL A 228 -4.13 4.31 -7.26
N THR A 229 -4.07 4.61 -5.96
CA THR A 229 -4.38 5.95 -5.44
C THR A 229 -3.34 6.98 -5.90
N THR A 230 -2.06 6.64 -5.88
CA THR A 230 -0.96 7.52 -6.31
C THR A 230 -1.02 7.83 -7.81
N LEU A 231 -1.38 6.86 -8.65
CA LEU A 231 -1.48 7.08 -10.09
C LEU A 231 -2.59 8.07 -10.47
N ASN A 232 -3.60 8.23 -9.61
CA ASN A 232 -4.79 9.04 -9.87
C ASN A 232 -5.25 8.97 -11.34
N PRO A 233 -5.59 7.77 -11.86
CA PRO A 233 -5.94 7.58 -13.27
C PRO A 233 -7.12 8.47 -13.69
N SER A 234 -7.96 8.86 -12.73
CA SER A 234 -9.09 9.78 -12.94
C SER A 234 -8.65 11.14 -13.49
N SER A 235 -7.53 11.69 -13.02
CA SER A 235 -7.00 12.96 -13.50
C SER A 235 -6.61 12.86 -14.97
N TYR A 236 -6.00 11.74 -15.37
CA TYR A 236 -5.62 11.49 -16.76
C TYR A 236 -6.83 11.30 -17.67
N VAL A 237 -7.77 10.44 -17.26
CA VAL A 237 -9.01 10.18 -18.02
C VAL A 237 -9.80 11.48 -18.19
N ARG A 238 -9.94 12.27 -17.12
CA ARG A 238 -10.60 13.58 -17.15
C ARG A 238 -9.92 14.54 -18.12
N PHE A 239 -8.59 14.60 -18.13
CA PHE A 239 -7.83 15.45 -19.06
C PHE A 239 -8.08 15.04 -20.53
N LYS A 240 -8.07 13.75 -20.83
CA LYS A 240 -8.34 13.23 -22.19
C LYS A 240 -9.78 13.45 -22.65
N ILE A 241 -10.76 13.11 -21.80
CA ILE A 241 -12.18 13.35 -22.10
C ILE A 241 -12.41 14.84 -22.37
N ARG A 242 -11.82 15.73 -21.54
CA ARG A 242 -11.90 17.17 -21.78
C ARG A 242 -11.31 17.57 -23.13
N GLY A 243 -10.15 17.04 -23.50
CA GLY A 243 -9.55 17.29 -24.82
C GLY A 243 -10.46 16.87 -25.98
N TYR A 244 -11.12 15.71 -25.88
CA TYR A 244 -12.09 15.26 -26.89
C TYR A 244 -13.35 16.13 -26.92
N LEU A 245 -13.90 16.52 -25.77
CA LEU A 245 -15.07 17.38 -25.70
C LEU A 245 -14.81 18.78 -26.27
N ILE A 246 -13.60 19.33 -26.07
CA ILE A 246 -13.17 20.58 -26.70
C ILE A 246 -13.04 20.40 -28.21
N ALA A 247 -12.41 19.31 -28.67
CA ALA A 247 -12.27 19.02 -30.10
C ALA A 247 -13.61 18.83 -30.83
N LEU A 248 -14.63 18.33 -30.13
CA LEU A 248 -15.99 18.19 -30.65
C LEU A 248 -16.82 19.48 -30.57
N GLY A 249 -16.29 20.56 -29.99
CA GLY A 249 -17.03 21.81 -29.77
C GLY A 249 -18.14 21.71 -28.72
N VAL A 250 -18.15 20.64 -27.90
CA VAL A 250 -19.12 20.45 -26.82
C VAL A 250 -18.80 21.32 -25.61
N VAL A 251 -17.52 21.62 -25.40
CA VAL A 251 -17.03 22.45 -24.29
C VAL A 251 -16.17 23.58 -24.84
N ASP A 252 -16.54 24.82 -24.56
CA ASP A 252 -15.68 25.98 -24.84
C ASP A 252 -14.44 25.94 -23.94
N ALA A 253 -13.27 25.92 -24.56
CA ALA A 253 -11.99 25.96 -23.86
C ALA A 253 -11.85 27.24 -23.01
N ASP A 254 -12.42 28.34 -23.49
CA ASP A 254 -12.27 29.67 -22.89
C ASP A 254 -13.18 29.90 -21.68
N SER A 255 -14.37 29.28 -21.65
CA SER A 255 -15.33 29.43 -20.53
C SER A 255 -14.90 28.67 -19.27
N THR A 256 -14.03 27.67 -19.41
CA THR A 256 -13.56 26.82 -18.30
C THR A 256 -12.24 27.27 -17.67
N ALA A 257 -11.64 28.36 -18.16
CA ALA A 257 -10.53 29.04 -17.48
C ALA A 257 -10.99 29.81 -16.22
N ILE A 258 -12.31 30.02 -16.05
CA ILE A 258 -12.88 30.59 -14.83
C ILE A 258 -12.69 29.58 -13.70
N ALA A 259 -11.68 29.88 -12.89
CA ALA A 259 -11.07 29.04 -11.88
C ALA A 259 -12.10 28.31 -11.01
N HIS A 260 -11.94 26.99 -10.90
CA HIS A 260 -12.46 26.28 -9.75
C HIS A 260 -11.95 27.01 -8.49
N PRO A 261 -12.79 27.47 -7.56
CA PRO A 261 -12.38 28.30 -6.41
C PRO A 261 -11.25 27.69 -5.57
N LEU A 262 -11.11 26.37 -5.63
CA LEU A 262 -10.06 25.60 -4.94
C LEU A 262 -8.70 25.54 -5.66
N ARG A 263 -8.60 25.98 -6.94
CA ARG A 263 -7.34 25.92 -7.72
C ARG A 263 -6.43 27.14 -7.47
N GLN A 264 -6.94 28.20 -6.85
CA GLN A 264 -6.14 29.40 -6.55
C GLN A 264 -5.18 29.24 -5.36
N LEU A 265 -5.22 28.12 -4.63
CA LEU A 265 -4.37 27.92 -3.44
C LEU A 265 -3.13 27.04 -3.66
N SER A 266 -2.91 26.47 -4.85
CA SER A 266 -1.78 25.56 -5.10
C SER A 266 -0.71 26.08 -6.06
N ILE A 267 -0.77 27.35 -6.48
CA ILE A 267 0.18 27.90 -7.49
C ILE A 267 1.35 28.67 -6.85
N THR A 268 1.38 28.84 -5.52
CA THR A 268 2.47 29.59 -4.86
C THR A 268 3.54 28.70 -4.21
N ASN A 269 3.81 27.49 -4.74
CA ASN A 269 4.92 26.66 -4.23
C ASN A 269 5.51 25.65 -5.24
N ASP A 270 5.29 25.79 -6.55
CA ASP A 270 6.20 25.18 -7.53
C ASP A 270 7.44 26.09 -7.66
N GLY A 271 8.13 26.23 -6.53
CA GLY A 271 9.50 26.71 -6.49
C GLY A 271 10.38 25.69 -7.17
N GLU A 272 11.10 26.16 -8.18
CA GLU A 272 12.46 25.77 -8.47
C GLU A 272 13.14 25.22 -7.21
N TYR A 273 13.24 23.89 -7.11
CA TYR A 273 14.05 23.21 -6.09
C TYR A 273 15.52 23.50 -6.44
N ASP A 274 15.99 24.70 -6.06
CA ASP A 274 17.41 25.01 -5.92
C ASP A 274 17.85 24.41 -4.58
N ASP A 275 18.49 23.24 -4.63
CA ASP A 275 19.14 22.60 -3.49
C ASP A 275 20.30 23.50 -3.00
N LYS A 276 19.97 24.51 -2.20
CA LYS A 276 20.90 25.15 -1.29
C LYS A 276 20.57 24.69 0.12
N GLU A 277 21.44 23.81 0.62
CA GLU A 277 21.58 23.48 2.02
C GLU A 277 21.77 24.77 2.82
N GLU A 278 20.73 25.23 3.51
CA GLU A 278 20.87 26.07 4.70
C GLU A 278 20.93 25.15 5.93
N GLU A 279 22.14 24.95 6.42
CA GLU A 279 22.39 24.75 7.84
C GLU A 279 21.87 25.99 8.58
N GLU A 280 20.69 25.93 9.20
CA GLU A 280 20.38 26.82 10.32
C GLU A 280 19.35 26.19 11.26
N GLY A 281 19.62 26.34 12.56
CA GLY A 281 19.04 25.55 13.65
C GLY A 281 17.53 25.71 13.83
N ILE A 282 16.88 24.57 14.07
CA ILE A 282 15.45 24.51 14.36
C ILE A 282 15.20 24.87 15.84
N GLU A 283 14.80 26.12 16.07
CA GLU A 283 14.01 26.51 17.23
C GLU A 283 12.54 26.14 16.95
N THR A 284 12.05 25.08 17.58
CA THR A 284 10.69 24.56 17.37
C THR A 284 9.63 25.51 17.94
N LYS A 285 8.99 26.31 17.09
CA LYS A 285 7.71 26.96 17.42
C LYS A 285 6.55 25.98 17.27
N HIS A 286 5.98 25.59 18.40
CA HIS A 286 4.72 24.87 18.54
C HIS A 286 3.61 25.50 17.68
N SER A 287 3.17 24.78 16.63
CA SER A 287 1.92 25.10 15.93
C SER A 287 0.74 24.71 16.81
N LYS A 288 -0.10 25.70 17.13
CA LYS A 288 -1.35 25.51 17.86
C LYS A 288 -2.32 24.69 17.01
N SER A 289 -2.78 23.58 17.58
CA SER A 289 -3.87 22.74 17.10
C SER A 289 -5.13 23.58 16.85
N LEU A 290 -5.59 23.61 15.60
CA LEU A 290 -6.93 24.05 15.21
C LEU A 290 -7.85 22.82 15.19
N LEU A 291 -8.27 22.38 16.38
CA LEU A 291 -9.41 21.50 16.58
C LEU A 291 -10.50 22.31 17.28
N VAL A 292 -11.24 23.10 16.49
CA VAL A 292 -12.50 23.72 16.91
C VAL A 292 -13.57 23.20 15.96
N GLY A 293 -14.13 22.04 16.32
CA GLY A 293 -15.37 21.51 15.77
C GLY A 293 -16.38 21.44 16.91
N SER A 294 -17.10 22.53 17.14
CA SER A 294 -18.24 22.59 18.05
C SER A 294 -19.45 21.96 17.35
N PHE A 295 -19.87 20.79 17.80
CA PHE A 295 -21.18 20.23 17.44
C PHE A 295 -22.29 20.93 18.27
N PRO A 296 -23.42 21.30 17.67
CA PRO A 296 -24.56 21.84 18.42
C PRO A 296 -25.18 20.75 19.29
N VAL A 297 -25.29 21.04 20.59
CA VAL A 297 -26.03 20.23 21.56
C VAL A 297 -27.53 20.38 21.28
N MET A 298 -28.18 19.29 20.92
CA MET A 298 -29.63 19.22 20.75
C MET A 298 -30.27 19.10 22.14
N SER A 299 -30.87 20.18 22.63
CA SER A 299 -31.64 20.19 23.88
C SER A 299 -32.98 19.49 23.66
N THR A 300 -33.14 18.29 24.20
CA THR A 300 -34.46 17.64 24.34
C THR A 300 -35.18 18.23 25.54
N ASP A 301 -36.11 19.15 25.29
CA ASP A 301 -37.14 19.53 26.26
C ASP A 301 -38.11 18.34 26.41
N VAL A 302 -37.96 17.63 27.53
CA VAL A 302 -38.95 16.65 27.99
C VAL A 302 -39.93 17.39 28.89
N SER A 303 -40.97 17.94 28.26
CA SER A 303 -42.15 18.45 28.97
C SER A 303 -42.93 17.28 29.57
N ARG A 304 -43.04 17.30 30.89
CA ARG A 304 -43.90 16.43 31.69
C ARG A 304 -45.38 16.61 31.28
N GLY A 305 -46.04 15.50 31.01
CA GLY A 305 -47.48 15.28 31.19
C GLY A 305 -47.66 14.09 32.12
#